data_AF-A0A3A4PRF7-F1
#
_entry.id   AF-A0A3A4PRF7-F1
#
_cell.length_a   1.000
_cell.length_b   1.000
_cell.length_c   1.000
_cell.angle_alpha   90.00
_cell.angle_beta   90.00
_cell.angle_gamma   90.00
#
_symmetry.space_group_name_H-M   'P 1'
#
loop_
_entity.id
_entity.type
_entity.pdbx_description
1 polymer ?
#
loop_
_entity_poly.entity_id
_entity_poly.type
_entity_poly.pdbx_seq_one_letter_code
_entity_poly.pdbx_strand_id
1 'polypeptide(L)' 'MVKAGNIVIEPQFDSSRKFSESLACVLGGEKFGYIDQTGEIVIEPQFAEAGDFSEDMAWIRY' A
#
# COMPACT_ATOMS: atom_id res chain seq x y z
N MET A 1 -17.49 26.49 -9.05
CA MET A 1 -16.85 26.59 -7.72
C MET A 1 -16.13 25.28 -7.47
N VAL A 2 -14.80 25.28 -7.44
CA VAL A 2 -14.00 24.08 -7.15
C VAL A 2 -13.86 24.04 -5.63
N LYS A 3 -14.45 23.03 -4.98
CA LYS A 3 -14.30 22.84 -3.54
C LYS A 3 -12.89 22.26 -3.33
N ALA A 4 -11.94 23.09 -2.92
CA ALA A 4 -10.61 22.61 -2.56
C ALA A 4 -10.74 21.75 -1.29
N GLY A 5 -10.53 20.44 -1.42
CA GLY A 5 -10.39 19.56 -0.27
C GLY A 5 -9.05 19.84 0.39
N ASN A 6 -9.04 20.05 1.70
CA ASN A 6 -7.80 20.13 2.46
C ASN A 6 -7.21 18.72 2.57
N ILE A 7 -5.99 18.55 2.09
CA ILE A 7 -5.19 17.34 2.35
C ILE A 7 -4.74 17.43 3.81
N VAL A 8 -5.22 16.50 4.64
CA VAL A 8 -4.87 16.43 6.08
C VAL A 8 -3.67 15.51 6.32
N ILE A 9 -3.44 14.56 5.40
CA ILE A 9 -2.33 13.60 5.44
C ILE A 9 -1.68 13.64 4.06
N GLU A 10 -0.38 13.91 4.01
CA GLU A 10 0.39 13.85 2.76
C GLU A 10 0.30 12.44 2.17
N PRO A 11 0.07 12.29 0.85
CA PRO A 11 0.13 11.00 0.19
C PRO A 11 1.50 10.36 0.39
N GLN A 12 1.54 9.18 1.00
CA GLN A 12 2.78 8.45 1.29
C GLN A 12 3.17 7.45 0.19
N PHE A 13 2.23 7.11 -0.69
CA PHE A 13 2.37 6.09 -1.73
C PHE A 13 1.77 6.58 -3.04
N ASP A 14 2.31 6.09 -4.15
CA ASP A 14 1.81 6.41 -5.49
C ASP A 14 0.47 5.74 -5.77
N SER A 15 0.27 4.54 -5.21
CA SER A 15 -1.02 3.84 -5.26
C SER A 15 -1.13 2.78 -4.16
N SER A 16 -2.36 2.37 -3.87
CA SER A 16 -2.66 1.25 -2.99
C SER A 16 -3.70 0.33 -3.63
N ARG A 17 -3.62 -0.96 -3.31
CA ARG A 17 -4.70 -1.92 -3.56
C ARG A 17 -5.71 -1.90 -2.43
N LYS A 18 -6.77 -2.70 -2.56
CA LYS A 18 -7.72 -2.93 -1.47
C LYS A 18 -7.04 -3.73 -0.36
N PHE A 19 -7.52 -3.56 0.86
CA PHE A 19 -7.15 -4.43 1.97
C PHE A 19 -7.62 -5.86 1.69
N SER A 20 -6.73 -6.82 1.94
CA SER A 20 -7.00 -8.26 2.04
C SER A 20 -6.32 -8.77 3.29
N GLU A 21 -7.04 -9.52 4.13
CA GLU A 21 -6.52 -10.03 5.41
C GLU A 21 -5.84 -8.95 6.28
N SER A 22 -6.45 -7.75 6.31
CA SER A 22 -5.98 -6.56 7.05
C SER A 22 -4.73 -5.86 6.51
N LEU A 23 -4.15 -6.34 5.41
CA LEU A 23 -3.00 -5.70 4.75
C LEU A 23 -3.37 -5.21 3.34
N ALA A 24 -2.79 -4.08 2.94
CA ALA A 24 -2.90 -3.59 1.57
C ALA A 24 -1.52 -3.45 0.95
N CYS A 25 -1.38 -3.96 -0.28
CA CYS A 25 -0.20 -3.74 -1.10
C CYS A 25 -0.16 -2.27 -1.57
N VAL A 26 0.98 -1.63 -1.39
CA VAL A 26 1.21 -0.22 -1.78
C VAL A 26 2.42 -0.10 -2.70
N LEU A 27 2.36 0.85 -3.62
CA LEU A 27 3.48 1.22 -4.49
C LEU A 27 4.14 2.48 -3.96
N GLY A 28 5.41 2.38 -3.57
CA GLY A 28 6.28 3.52 -3.25
C GLY A 28 7.40 3.61 -4.27
N GLY A 29 7.33 4.58 -5.19
CA GLY A 29 8.21 4.66 -6.34
C GLY A 29 7.99 3.47 -7.28
N GLU A 30 9.02 2.65 -7.45
CA GLU A 30 8.96 1.47 -8.35
C GLU A 30 8.85 0.14 -7.60
N LYS A 31 8.65 0.19 -6.27
CA LYS A 31 8.66 -0.99 -5.41
C LYS A 31 7.37 -1.13 -4.63
N PHE A 32 6.99 -2.37 -4.38
CA PHE A 32 5.82 -2.74 -3.60
C PHE A 32 6.20 -3.05 -2.15
N GLY A 33 5.35 -2.60 -1.24
CA GLY A 33 5.35 -2.87 0.19
C GLY A 33 3.94 -3.13 0.71
N TYR A 34 3.75 -3.13 2.02
CA TYR A 34 2.45 -3.38 2.64
C TYR A 34 2.18 -2.44 3.81
N ILE A 35 0.93 -1.99 3.90
CA ILE A 35 0.41 -1.20 5.03
C ILE A 35 -0.72 -1.94 5.74
N ASP A 36 -0.95 -1.57 7.00
CA ASP A 36 -2.13 -1.98 7.76
C ASP A 36 -3.33 -1.04 7.54
N GLN A 37 -4.44 -1.34 8.22
CA GLN A 37 -5.68 -0.55 8.14
C GLN A 37 -5.57 0.87 8.70
N THR A 38 -4.53 1.17 9.48
CA THR A 38 -4.25 2.52 9.99
C THR A 38 -3.44 3.34 8.98
N GLY A 39 -2.87 2.68 7.97
CA GLY A 39 -1.97 3.28 6.99
C GLY A 39 -0.50 3.20 7.39
N GLU A 40 -0.17 2.52 8.48
CA GLU A 40 1.20 2.30 8.92
C GLU A 40 1.89 1.25 8.05
N ILE A 41 3.17 1.48 7.73
CA ILE A 41 4.00 0.54 6.96
C ILE A 41 4.29 -0.69 7.81
N VAL A 42 3.85 -1.85 7.34
CA VAL A 42 4.19 -3.15 7.90
C VAL A 42 5.41 -3.74 7.20
N ILE A 43 5.51 -3.53 5.88
CA ILE A 43 6.65 -3.96 5.07
C ILE A 43 7.04 -2.82 4.12
N GLU A 44 8.27 -2.35 4.25
CA GLU A 44 8.81 -1.28 3.39
C GLU A 44 8.78 -1.67 1.90
N PRO A 45 8.48 -0.72 0.99
CA PRO A 45 8.56 -0.94 -0.45
C PRO A 45 9.93 -1.47 -0.89
N GLN A 46 9.98 -2.74 -1.27
CA GLN A 46 11.23 -3.39 -1.69
C GLN A 46 11.06 -4.45 -2.79
N PHE A 47 9.82 -4.89 -3.04
CA PHE A 47 9.53 -5.93 -4.04
C PHE A 47 9.29 -5.31 -5.42
N ALA A 48 9.84 -5.90 -6.47
CA ALA A 48 9.48 -5.55 -7.85
C ALA A 48 8.00 -5.81 -8.14
N GLU A 49 7.42 -6.88 -7.56
CA GLU A 49 5.99 -7.20 -7.66
C GLU A 49 5.49 -7.82 -6.35
N ALA A 50 4.20 -7.60 -6.06
CA ALA A 50 3.54 -8.13 -4.88
C ALA A 50 2.06 -8.46 -5.16
N GLY A 51 1.61 -9.57 -4.59
CA GLY A 51 0.22 -10.00 -4.57
C GLY A 51 -0.59 -9.40 -3.41
N ASP A 52 -1.88 -9.71 -3.39
CA ASP A 52 -2.72 -9.45 -2.22
C ASP A 52 -2.55 -10.63 -1.24
N PHE A 53 -2.73 -10.39 0.06
CA PHE A 53 -2.68 -11.46 1.06
C PHE A 53 -3.89 -12.40 0.93
N SER A 54 -3.62 -13.70 1.04
CA SER A 54 -4.61 -14.78 1.12
C SER A 54 -3.98 -15.96 1.85
N GLU A 55 -4.70 -16.55 2.80
CA GLU A 55 -4.20 -17.66 3.63
C GLU A 55 -2.90 -17.28 4.37
N ASP A 56 -2.84 -16.04 4.88
CA ASP A 56 -1.69 -15.46 5.58
C ASP A 56 -0.40 -15.38 4.72
N MET A 57 -0.53 -15.47 3.39
CA MET A 57 0.59 -15.44 2.45
C MET A 57 0.32 -14.48 1.30
N ALA A 58 1.39 -13.93 0.73
CA ALA A 58 1.36 -13.20 -0.53
C ALA A 58 2.57 -13.59 -1.37
N TRP A 59 2.38 -13.76 -2.68
CA TRP A 59 3.50 -13.97 -3.58
C TRP A 59 4.23 -12.64 -3.83
N ILE A 60 5.54 -12.72 -4.02
CA ILE A 60 6.39 -11.55 -4.28
C ILE A 60 7.43 -11.87 -5.36
N ARG A 61 7.95 -10.80 -5.97
CA ARG A 61 9.17 -10.82 -6.78
C ARG A 61 10.11 -9.75 -6.24
N TYR A 62 11.36 -10.11 -5.98
CA TYR A 62 12.40 -9.15 -5.58
C TYR A 62 12.80 -8.22 -6.75
#